data_AF-A0A2V6VB51-F1
#
_entry.id   AF-A0A2V6VB51-F1
#
_cell.length_a   1.000
_cell.length_b   1.000
_cell.length_c   1.000
_cell.angle_alpha   90.00
_cell.angle_beta   90.00
_cell.angle_gamma   90.00
#
_symmetry.space_group_name_H-M   'P 1'
#
loop_
_entity.id
_entity.type
_entity.pdbx_description
1 polymer ?
#
loop_
_entity_poly.entity_id
_entity_poly.type
_entity_poly.pdbx_seq_one_letter_code
_entity_poly.pdbx_strand_id
1 'polypeptide(L)'
;MSALRALAQRIRARWWTIAVVTLAVFAVYQAVILVILVGGLGGAPNYVRRHAAWENARRIVRLTPSRLDMAVLVAREPLVEYGRLHPLFGVAVWSFELTWSSLVFFGSFSALVGVYLGIGGPAGRWGTMSSLGGAGAVGLLGASVSSLTHCGLGSFGVLLAVAGISADTIRWFARLEPVLIPAGYALIVLAILTRARGAVPMAAPAAA
;
A
#
# COMPACT_ATOMS: atom_id res chain seq x y z
N MET A 1 -12.78 -4.21 29.87
CA MET A 1 -12.17 -5.03 28.78
C MET A 1 -11.06 -4.23 28.13
N SER A 2 -9.87 -4.80 27.91
CA SER A 2 -8.79 -4.07 27.22
C SER A 2 -9.19 -3.80 25.76
N ALA A 3 -8.83 -2.62 25.24
CA ALA A 3 -9.15 -2.22 23.86
C ALA A 3 -8.69 -3.25 22.81
N LEU A 4 -7.59 -3.95 23.08
CA LEU A 4 -7.06 -5.03 22.26
C LEU A 4 -7.99 -6.26 22.21
N ARG A 5 -8.60 -6.64 23.34
CA ARG A 5 -9.55 -7.76 23.37
C ARG A 5 -10.84 -7.42 22.61
N ALA A 6 -11.34 -6.21 22.78
CA ALA A 6 -12.52 -5.72 22.04
C ALA A 6 -12.25 -5.67 20.52
N LEU A 7 -11.06 -5.21 20.12
CA LEU A 7 -10.63 -5.23 18.72
C LEU A 7 -10.54 -6.66 18.17
N ALA A 8 -9.87 -7.57 18.89
CA ALA A 8 -9.70 -8.95 18.46
C ALA A 8 -11.03 -9.68 18.26
N GLN A 9 -12.00 -9.47 19.17
CA GLN A 9 -13.35 -10.05 19.04
C GLN A 9 -14.08 -9.52 17.79
N ARG A 10 -13.95 -8.23 17.48
CA ARG A 10 -14.57 -7.63 16.29
C ARG A 10 -13.92 -8.06 14.99
N ILE A 11 -12.59 -8.14 14.98
CA ILE A 11 -11.86 -8.67 13.82
C ILE A 11 -12.33 -10.09 13.56
N ARG A 12 -12.44 -10.94 14.60
CA ARG A 12 -12.92 -12.31 14.44
C ARG A 12 -14.38 -12.37 13.98
N ALA A 13 -15.25 -11.48 14.47
CA ALA A 13 -16.66 -11.44 14.08
C ALA A 13 -16.85 -10.95 12.63
N ARG A 14 -15.94 -10.13 12.10
CA ARG A 14 -16.05 -9.49 10.77
C ARG A 14 -14.87 -9.80 9.85
N TRP A 15 -14.20 -10.92 10.07
CA TRP A 15 -12.96 -11.24 9.37
C TRP A 15 -13.15 -11.27 7.85
N TRP A 16 -14.30 -11.78 7.39
CA TRP A 16 -14.64 -11.81 5.96
C TRP A 16 -14.82 -10.40 5.38
N THR A 17 -15.58 -9.54 6.06
CA THR A 17 -15.75 -8.14 5.64
C THR A 17 -14.40 -7.41 5.61
N ILE A 18 -13.56 -7.61 6.63
CA ILE A 18 -12.22 -7.01 6.68
C ILE A 18 -11.36 -7.51 5.52
N ALA A 19 -11.38 -8.81 5.23
CA ALA A 19 -10.62 -9.40 4.12
C ALA A 19 -11.08 -8.84 2.76
N VAL A 20 -12.39 -8.79 2.51
CA VAL A 20 -12.96 -8.23 1.27
C VAL A 20 -12.61 -6.75 1.12
N VAL A 21 -12.76 -5.95 2.18
CA VAL A 21 -12.42 -4.52 2.13
C VAL A 21 -10.91 -4.32 1.95
N THR A 22 -10.08 -5.13 2.61
CA THR A 22 -8.61 -5.12 2.43
C THR A 22 -8.24 -5.37 0.97
N LEU A 23 -8.84 -6.41 0.36
CA LEU A 23 -8.60 -6.75 -1.04
C LEU A 23 -9.10 -5.64 -1.97
N ALA A 24 -10.26 -5.04 -1.68
CA ALA A 24 -10.80 -3.93 -2.46
C ALA A 24 -9.91 -2.69 -2.38
N VAL A 25 -9.42 -2.32 -1.19
CA VAL A 25 -8.48 -1.21 -1.01
C VAL A 25 -7.18 -1.48 -1.78
N PHE A 26 -6.64 -2.69 -1.69
CA PHE A 26 -5.45 -3.08 -2.44
C PHE A 26 -5.68 -2.97 -3.95
N ALA A 27 -6.80 -3.47 -4.46
CA ALA A 27 -7.14 -3.42 -5.89
C ALA A 27 -7.33 -1.98 -6.38
N VAL A 28 -8.03 -1.14 -5.61
CA VAL A 28 -8.20 0.29 -5.92
C VAL A 28 -6.84 0.99 -5.95
N TYR A 29 -5.95 0.67 -5.01
CA TYR A 29 -4.61 1.24 -4.97
C TYR A 29 -3.79 0.88 -6.22
N GLN A 30 -3.81 -0.39 -6.64
CA GLN A 30 -3.16 -0.82 -7.88
C GLN A 30 -3.78 -0.16 -9.12
N ALA A 31 -5.10 -0.02 -9.15
CA ALA A 31 -5.80 0.65 -10.25
C ALA A 31 -5.46 2.14 -10.34
N VAL A 32 -5.36 2.83 -9.20
CA VAL A 32 -4.94 4.24 -9.15
C VAL A 32 -3.53 4.39 -9.72
N ILE A 33 -2.56 3.58 -9.27
CA ILE A 33 -1.19 3.56 -9.84
C ILE A 33 -1.23 3.37 -11.34
N LEU A 34 -1.99 2.39 -11.84
CA LEU A 34 -2.08 2.13 -13.27
C LEU A 34 -2.64 3.34 -14.04
N VAL A 35 -3.74 3.94 -13.56
CA VAL A 35 -4.36 5.12 -14.19
C VAL A 35 -3.36 6.26 -14.29
N ILE A 36 -2.59 6.48 -13.23
CA ILE A 36 -1.56 7.50 -13.18
C ILE A 36 -0.45 7.20 -14.19
N LEU A 37 0.06 5.97 -14.25
CA LEU A 37 1.12 5.61 -15.19
C LEU A 37 0.64 5.79 -16.64
N VAL A 38 -0.58 5.36 -16.93
CA VAL A 38 -1.19 5.51 -18.27
C VAL A 38 -1.42 6.98 -18.63
N GLY A 39 -1.95 7.79 -17.70
CA GLY A 39 -2.22 9.20 -17.92
C GLY A 39 -0.97 10.08 -17.93
N GLY A 40 0.04 9.72 -17.13
CA GLY A 40 1.24 10.51 -16.91
C GLY A 40 2.40 10.17 -17.83
N LEU A 41 2.61 8.88 -18.10
CA LEU A 41 3.71 8.39 -18.95
C LEU A 41 3.23 7.98 -20.35
N GLY A 42 1.91 7.99 -20.56
CA GLY A 42 1.29 7.81 -21.86
C GLY A 42 1.02 6.34 -22.22
N GLY A 43 -0.25 6.09 -22.54
CA GLY A 43 -0.72 4.87 -23.18
C GLY A 43 -0.86 3.66 -22.24
N ALA A 44 -1.78 2.75 -22.59
CA ALA A 44 -2.04 1.52 -21.84
C ALA A 44 -0.82 0.57 -21.83
N PRO A 45 -0.67 -0.25 -20.77
CA PRO A 45 0.34 -1.30 -20.75
C PRO A 45 0.12 -2.28 -21.90
N ASN A 46 1.22 -2.73 -22.52
CA ASN A 46 1.20 -3.71 -23.60
C ASN A 46 2.01 -4.98 -23.28
N TYR A 47 2.58 -5.07 -22.08
CA TYR A 47 3.20 -6.29 -21.59
C TYR A 47 2.97 -6.49 -20.10
N VAL A 48 2.97 -7.77 -19.70
CA VAL A 48 3.00 -8.21 -18.31
C VAL A 48 3.98 -9.38 -18.23
N ARG A 49 4.95 -9.29 -17.33
CA ARG A 49 5.97 -10.31 -17.08
C ARG A 49 5.82 -10.81 -15.64
N ARG A 50 5.80 -12.12 -15.47
CA ARG A 50 5.86 -12.76 -14.15
C ARG A 50 7.28 -13.26 -13.94
N HIS A 51 7.84 -12.96 -12.79
CA HIS A 51 9.20 -13.32 -12.45
C HIS A 51 9.21 -14.56 -11.54
N ALA A 52 10.24 -15.39 -11.63
CA ALA A 52 10.44 -16.56 -10.78
C ALA A 52 10.95 -16.16 -9.39
N ALA A 53 10.26 -15.21 -8.74
CA ALA A 53 10.71 -14.51 -7.54
C ALA A 53 11.05 -15.46 -6.39
N TRP A 54 10.37 -16.60 -6.29
CA TRP A 54 10.63 -17.59 -5.23
C TRP A 54 11.92 -18.39 -5.47
N GLU A 55 12.20 -18.73 -6.72
CA GLU A 55 13.45 -19.40 -7.11
C GLU A 55 14.64 -18.46 -6.97
N ASN A 56 14.47 -17.20 -7.38
CA ASN A 56 15.45 -16.15 -7.18
C ASN A 56 15.71 -15.90 -5.68
N ALA A 57 14.66 -15.79 -4.86
CA ALA A 57 14.80 -15.64 -3.41
C ALA A 57 15.58 -16.81 -2.79
N ARG A 58 15.27 -18.06 -3.17
CA ARG A 58 16.03 -19.25 -2.73
C ARG A 58 17.49 -19.18 -3.15
N ARG A 59 17.78 -18.68 -4.36
CA ARG A 59 19.14 -18.50 -4.85
C ARG A 59 19.88 -17.43 -4.05
N ILE A 60 19.25 -16.29 -3.77
CA ILE A 60 19.82 -15.22 -2.93
C ILE A 60 20.13 -15.74 -1.52
N VAL A 61 19.19 -16.44 -0.89
CA VAL A 61 19.39 -17.01 0.46
C VAL A 61 20.59 -17.98 0.50
N ARG A 62 20.82 -18.73 -0.59
CA ARG A 62 21.95 -19.69 -0.67
C ARG A 62 23.29 -19.01 -0.96
N LEU A 63 23.30 -17.95 -1.77
CA LEU A 63 24.53 -17.33 -2.27
C LEU A 63 24.97 -16.11 -1.46
N THR A 64 24.10 -15.53 -0.64
CA THR A 64 24.41 -14.33 0.15
C THR A 64 24.68 -14.69 1.61
N PRO A 65 25.94 -14.55 2.09
CA PRO A 65 26.31 -14.91 3.46
C PRO A 65 25.78 -13.91 4.51
N SER A 66 25.65 -12.63 4.13
CA SER A 66 25.12 -11.57 4.98
C SER A 66 23.59 -11.63 5.05
N ARG A 67 23.04 -11.73 6.26
CA ARG A 67 21.58 -11.79 6.48
C ARG A 67 20.88 -10.48 6.12
N LEU A 68 21.54 -9.34 6.35
CA LEU A 68 20.98 -8.04 6.02
C LEU A 68 20.91 -7.86 4.51
N ASP A 69 21.99 -8.17 3.80
CA ASP A 69 22.03 -8.06 2.35
C ASP A 69 21.06 -9.04 1.71
N MET A 70 20.97 -10.27 2.24
CA MET A 70 19.97 -11.25 1.81
C MET A 70 18.55 -10.70 1.95
N ALA A 71 18.20 -10.12 3.10
CA ALA A 71 16.86 -9.55 3.31
C ALA A 71 16.58 -8.39 2.34
N VAL A 72 17.54 -7.50 2.13
CA VAL A 72 17.40 -6.37 1.19
C VAL A 72 17.25 -6.84 -0.25
N LEU A 73 18.04 -7.83 -0.66
CA LEU A 73 17.99 -8.39 -2.01
C LEU A 73 16.67 -9.12 -2.26
N VAL A 74 16.26 -10.01 -1.36
CA VAL A 74 14.97 -10.71 -1.47
C VAL A 74 13.82 -9.70 -1.49
N ALA A 75 13.86 -8.67 -0.64
CA ALA A 75 12.81 -7.65 -0.60
C ALA A 75 12.66 -6.88 -1.93
N ARG A 76 13.73 -6.78 -2.73
CA ARG A 76 13.76 -6.09 -4.02
C ARG A 76 13.51 -6.99 -5.22
N GLU A 77 13.33 -8.29 -5.03
CA GLU A 77 13.00 -9.19 -6.15
C GLU A 77 11.61 -8.87 -6.70
N PRO A 78 11.47 -8.63 -8.02
CA PRO A 78 10.18 -8.38 -8.65
C PRO A 78 9.38 -9.69 -8.70
N LEU A 79 8.08 -9.59 -8.44
CA LEU A 79 7.09 -10.67 -8.56
C LEU A 79 6.42 -10.60 -9.94
N VAL A 80 5.92 -9.42 -10.24
CA VAL A 80 5.18 -9.11 -11.47
C VAL A 80 5.67 -7.77 -11.94
N GLU A 81 5.87 -7.64 -13.24
CA GLU A 81 6.19 -6.42 -13.92
C GLU A 81 5.13 -6.18 -14.99
N TYR A 82 4.66 -4.95 -15.14
CA TYR A 82 3.80 -4.58 -16.26
C TYR A 82 4.20 -3.19 -16.76
N GLY A 83 4.01 -2.96 -18.06
CA GLY A 83 4.48 -1.71 -18.63
C GLY A 83 4.10 -1.54 -20.08
N ARG A 84 4.70 -0.54 -20.70
CA ARG A 84 4.53 -0.22 -22.11
C ARG A 84 5.88 -0.22 -22.81
N LEU A 85 6.02 -1.07 -23.81
CA LEU A 85 7.12 -1.03 -24.79
C LEU A 85 6.78 -0.07 -25.93
N HIS A 86 7.78 0.60 -26.48
CA HIS A 86 7.64 1.42 -27.66
C HIS A 86 7.34 0.52 -28.87
N PRO A 87 6.27 0.76 -29.63
CA PRO A 87 5.80 -0.17 -30.67
C PRO A 87 6.83 -0.41 -31.79
N LEU A 88 7.69 0.57 -32.07
CA LEU A 88 8.71 0.48 -33.12
C LEU A 88 10.10 0.07 -32.62
N PHE A 89 10.44 0.42 -31.37
CA PHE A 89 11.81 0.27 -30.87
C PHE A 89 11.94 -0.89 -29.88
N GLY A 90 10.83 -1.46 -29.39
CA GLY A 90 10.83 -2.53 -28.41
C GLY A 90 11.38 -2.15 -27.03
N VAL A 91 11.77 -0.90 -26.82
CA VAL A 91 12.30 -0.38 -25.54
C VAL A 91 11.17 -0.01 -24.59
N ALA A 92 11.36 -0.19 -23.28
CA ALA A 92 10.37 0.20 -22.28
C ALA A 92 10.21 1.73 -22.24
N VAL A 93 9.00 2.21 -22.50
CA VAL A 93 8.58 3.61 -22.28
C VAL A 93 8.37 3.83 -20.79
N TRP A 94 7.70 2.87 -20.15
CA TRP A 94 7.55 2.81 -18.71
C TRP A 94 7.31 1.37 -18.27
N SER A 95 7.74 1.06 -17.06
CA SER A 95 7.50 -0.21 -16.40
C SER A 95 7.19 0.03 -14.92
N PHE A 96 6.29 -0.79 -14.40
CA PHE A 96 6.03 -0.90 -12.98
C PHE A 96 6.33 -2.32 -12.55
N GLU A 97 7.15 -2.44 -11.52
CA GLU A 97 7.49 -3.71 -10.90
C GLU A 97 6.76 -3.81 -9.55
N LEU A 98 6.28 -4.99 -9.20
CA LEU A 98 5.71 -5.27 -7.90
C LEU A 98 6.69 -6.19 -7.17
N THR A 99 7.47 -5.65 -6.24
CA THR A 99 8.41 -6.44 -5.43
C THR A 99 7.80 -6.97 -4.14
N TRP A 100 8.53 -7.83 -3.44
CA TRP A 100 8.16 -8.27 -2.09
C TRP A 100 8.01 -7.11 -1.10
N SER A 101 8.93 -6.14 -1.11
CA SER A 101 8.83 -4.95 -0.25
C SER A 101 7.56 -4.15 -0.55
N SER A 102 7.29 -3.91 -1.84
CA SER A 102 6.10 -3.18 -2.30
C SER A 102 4.82 -3.92 -1.93
N LEU A 103 4.80 -5.24 -2.10
CA LEU A 103 3.66 -6.08 -1.73
C LEU A 103 3.39 -6.06 -0.22
N VAL A 104 4.42 -6.21 0.61
CA VAL A 104 4.31 -6.12 2.07
C VAL A 104 3.81 -4.73 2.47
N PHE A 105 4.34 -3.70 1.84
CA PHE A 105 3.92 -2.33 2.09
C PHE A 105 2.43 -2.12 1.75
N PHE A 106 2.03 -2.36 0.50
CA PHE A 106 0.65 -2.12 0.06
C PHE A 106 -0.34 -3.06 0.76
N GLY A 107 0.07 -4.30 1.02
CA GLY A 107 -0.70 -5.28 1.76
C GLY A 107 -0.94 -4.86 3.21
N SER A 108 0.10 -4.42 3.92
CA SER A 108 -0.04 -3.99 5.31
C SER A 108 -0.86 -2.69 5.45
N PHE A 109 -0.66 -1.72 4.56
CA PHE A 109 -1.48 -0.51 4.50
C PHE A 109 -2.95 -0.85 4.22
N SER A 110 -3.21 -1.67 3.20
CA SER A 110 -4.57 -2.09 2.83
C SER A 110 -5.24 -2.88 3.94
N ALA A 111 -4.49 -3.70 4.68
CA ALA A 111 -5.00 -4.46 5.82
C ALA A 111 -5.40 -3.53 6.97
N LEU A 112 -4.61 -2.50 7.29
CA LEU A 112 -4.96 -1.53 8.33
C LEU A 112 -6.21 -0.72 7.97
N VAL A 113 -6.29 -0.24 6.73
CA VAL A 113 -7.48 0.47 6.24
C VAL A 113 -8.69 -0.47 6.20
N GLY A 114 -8.50 -1.71 5.75
CA GLY A 114 -9.54 -2.74 5.73
C GLY A 114 -10.05 -3.10 7.12
N VAL A 115 -9.17 -3.19 8.11
CA VAL A 115 -9.56 -3.34 9.52
C VAL A 115 -10.37 -2.13 9.96
N TYR A 116 -9.89 -0.91 9.73
CA TYR A 116 -10.57 0.31 10.15
C TYR A 116 -11.99 0.44 9.56
N LEU A 117 -12.13 0.17 8.26
CA LEU A 117 -13.41 0.24 7.56
C LEU A 117 -14.32 -0.94 7.93
N GLY A 118 -13.77 -2.16 8.00
CA GLY A 118 -14.52 -3.38 8.28
C GLY A 118 -15.12 -3.43 9.68
N ILE A 119 -14.44 -2.87 10.69
CA ILE A 119 -14.99 -2.73 12.05
C ILE A 119 -16.08 -1.65 12.14
N GLY A 120 -16.18 -0.76 11.15
CA GLY A 120 -16.94 0.49 11.24
C GLY A 120 -18.44 0.40 11.01
N GLY A 121 -18.94 -0.64 10.34
CA GLY A 121 -20.37 -0.77 10.02
C GLY A 121 -20.92 0.31 9.07
N PRO A 122 -22.12 0.11 8.49
CA PRO A 122 -22.67 0.98 7.45
C PRO A 122 -23.09 2.39 7.93
N ALA A 123 -23.21 2.63 9.24
CA ALA A 123 -23.72 3.89 9.80
C ALA A 123 -22.65 5.01 9.95
N GLY A 124 -21.36 4.70 9.80
CA GLY A 124 -20.27 5.68 9.96
C GLY A 124 -19.77 6.28 8.65
N ARG A 125 -20.55 6.29 7.56
CA ARG A 125 -19.99 6.44 6.20
C ARG A 125 -19.44 7.82 5.83
N TRP A 126 -19.88 8.93 6.45
CA TRP A 126 -19.56 10.27 5.91
C TRP A 126 -18.59 11.12 6.77
N GLY A 127 -18.77 11.20 8.10
CA GLY A 127 -17.83 11.93 8.97
C GLY A 127 -16.45 11.27 9.12
N THR A 128 -16.36 9.98 8.82
CA THR A 128 -15.15 9.16 8.93
C THR A 128 -14.23 9.27 7.70
N MET A 129 -14.78 9.72 6.58
CA MET A 129 -14.08 9.75 5.28
C MET A 129 -13.04 10.89 5.21
N SER A 130 -13.24 11.97 5.98
CA SER A 130 -12.31 13.11 6.04
C SER A 130 -11.05 12.82 6.87
N SER A 131 -11.16 12.15 8.03
CA SER A 131 -9.99 11.82 8.86
C SER A 131 -9.16 10.68 8.28
N LEU A 132 -9.82 9.69 7.65
CA LEU A 132 -9.17 8.66 6.85
C LEU A 132 -8.57 9.22 5.56
N GLY A 133 -9.21 10.23 4.96
CA GLY A 133 -8.72 10.88 3.76
C GLY A 133 -7.37 11.54 4.00
N GLY A 134 -7.21 12.27 5.11
CA GLY A 134 -5.95 12.92 5.48
C GLY A 134 -4.85 11.93 5.89
N ALA A 135 -5.14 11.00 6.81
CA ALA A 135 -4.15 10.01 7.26
C ALA A 135 -3.83 8.96 6.18
N GLY A 136 -4.83 8.60 5.38
CA GLY A 136 -4.72 7.73 4.22
C GLY A 136 -3.92 8.41 3.12
N ALA A 137 -4.18 9.68 2.80
CA ALA A 137 -3.35 10.45 1.87
C ALA A 137 -1.90 10.55 2.36
N VAL A 138 -1.65 10.90 3.62
CA VAL A 138 -0.29 10.97 4.18
C VAL A 138 0.43 9.61 4.15
N GLY A 139 -0.28 8.51 4.44
CA GLY A 139 0.26 7.16 4.30
C GLY A 139 0.50 6.74 2.84
N LEU A 140 -0.41 7.10 1.93
CA LEU A 140 -0.31 6.92 0.47
C LEU A 140 0.87 7.72 -0.13
N LEU A 141 1.12 8.92 0.38
CA LEU A 141 2.22 9.80 -0.02
C LEU A 141 3.57 9.18 0.36
N GLY A 142 3.70 8.61 1.56
CA GLY A 142 4.92 7.93 1.97
C GLY A 142 5.14 6.57 1.27
N ALA A 143 4.07 5.77 1.14
CA ALA A 143 4.04 4.47 0.49
C ALA A 143 4.65 4.41 -0.92
N SER A 144 4.24 5.41 -1.70
CA SER A 144 4.41 5.42 -3.14
C SER A 144 5.83 5.85 -3.53
N VAL A 145 6.65 6.34 -2.58
CA VAL A 145 8.06 6.72 -2.80
C VAL A 145 8.99 5.50 -2.69
N SER A 146 8.62 4.49 -1.91
CA SER A 146 9.45 3.29 -1.65
C SER A 146 9.41 2.23 -2.77
N SER A 147 8.44 2.32 -3.70
CA SER A 147 8.27 1.35 -4.80
C SER A 147 9.01 1.79 -6.08
N LEU A 148 10.29 1.39 -6.08
CA LEU A 148 11.15 0.91 -7.18
C LEU A 148 12.07 1.82 -8.01
N THR A 149 13.00 1.11 -8.63
CA THR A 149 14.44 1.28 -8.68
C THR A 149 14.95 1.55 -10.09
N HIS A 150 15.89 2.49 -10.20
CA HIS A 150 16.92 2.73 -11.23
C HIS A 150 17.16 4.24 -11.38
N CYS A 151 16.09 5.05 -11.40
CA CYS A 151 16.17 6.51 -11.56
C CYS A 151 15.92 7.34 -10.29
N GLY A 152 15.74 6.71 -9.12
CA GLY A 152 15.55 7.44 -7.85
C GLY A 152 14.22 8.19 -7.70
N LEU A 153 13.27 7.96 -8.60
CA LEU A 153 11.91 8.51 -8.53
C LEU A 153 10.96 7.35 -8.23
N GLY A 154 10.51 7.24 -6.97
CA GLY A 154 9.43 6.30 -6.64
C GLY A 154 8.16 6.62 -7.44
N SER A 155 7.21 5.70 -7.44
CA SER A 155 5.88 5.87 -8.07
C SER A 155 5.21 7.22 -7.74
N PHE A 156 5.48 7.78 -6.56
CA PHE A 156 5.06 9.12 -6.17
C PHE A 156 5.89 10.27 -6.75
N GLY A 157 7.20 10.10 -6.86
CA GLY A 157 8.06 11.08 -7.54
C GLY A 157 7.69 11.20 -9.01
N VAL A 158 7.28 10.10 -9.65
CA VAL A 158 6.68 10.11 -10.98
C VAL A 158 5.33 10.83 -10.98
N LEU A 159 4.45 10.57 -10.00
CA LEU A 159 3.20 11.32 -9.81
C LEU A 159 3.39 12.82 -9.69
N LEU A 160 4.32 13.24 -8.84
CA LEU A 160 4.67 14.63 -8.60
C LEU A 160 5.26 15.23 -9.88
N ALA A 161 6.19 14.55 -10.54
CA ALA A 161 6.80 15.02 -11.78
C ALA A 161 5.76 15.16 -12.91
N VAL A 162 4.86 14.18 -13.06
CA VAL A 162 3.72 14.23 -14.00
C VAL A 162 2.74 15.35 -13.63
N ALA A 163 2.54 15.60 -12.33
CA ALA A 163 1.75 16.73 -11.83
C ALA A 163 2.48 18.08 -11.94
N GLY A 164 3.66 18.13 -12.57
CA GLY A 164 4.44 19.36 -12.79
C GLY A 164 5.23 19.83 -11.57
N ILE A 165 5.35 19.01 -10.53
CA ILE A 165 6.11 19.31 -9.32
C ILE A 165 7.60 19.08 -9.58
N SER A 166 8.40 20.08 -9.23
CA SER A 166 9.83 20.10 -9.55
C SER A 166 10.62 19.01 -8.82
N ALA A 167 11.75 18.62 -9.42
CA ALA A 167 12.68 17.66 -8.85
C ALA A 167 13.20 18.06 -7.45
N ASP A 168 13.22 19.36 -7.14
CA ASP A 168 13.59 19.87 -5.82
C ASP A 168 12.54 19.57 -4.76
N THR A 169 11.25 19.76 -5.10
CA THR A 169 10.15 19.41 -4.21
C THR A 169 10.08 17.90 -3.99
N ILE A 170 10.33 17.10 -5.04
CA ILE A 170 10.39 15.63 -4.91
C ILE A 170 11.53 15.20 -3.98
N ARG A 171 12.74 15.77 -4.15
CA ARG A 171 13.89 15.49 -3.25
C ARG A 171 13.62 15.94 -1.82
N TRP A 172 12.91 17.03 -1.63
CA TRP A 172 12.51 17.50 -0.31
C TRP A 172 11.54 16.52 0.36
N PHE A 173 10.53 16.03 -0.38
CA PHE A 173 9.61 15.00 0.11
C PHE A 173 10.31 13.69 0.47
N ALA A 174 11.31 13.27 -0.32
CA ALA A 174 12.09 12.07 -0.03
C ALA A 174 12.82 12.14 1.33
N ARG A 175 13.17 13.34 1.82
CA ARG A 175 13.76 13.51 3.17
C ARG A 175 12.74 13.33 4.29
N LEU A 176 11.46 13.59 4.03
CA LEU A 176 10.39 13.48 5.03
C LEU A 176 9.75 12.09 5.07
N GLU A 177 9.93 11.29 4.01
CA GLU A 177 9.43 9.92 3.90
C GLU A 177 9.72 9.04 5.15
N PRO A 178 10.94 9.03 5.72
CA PRO A 178 11.26 8.20 6.89
C PRO A 178 10.43 8.54 8.13
N VAL A 179 9.83 9.74 8.17
CA VAL A 179 9.00 10.22 9.28
C VAL A 179 7.51 10.12 8.93
N LEU A 180 7.12 10.49 7.70
CA LEU A 180 5.73 10.50 7.25
C LEU A 180 5.12 9.10 7.18
N ILE A 181 5.88 8.10 6.69
CA ILE A 181 5.39 6.71 6.64
C ILE A 181 5.02 6.21 8.05
N PRO A 182 5.95 6.15 9.03
CA PRO A 182 5.61 5.62 10.34
C PRO A 182 4.56 6.48 11.05
N ALA A 183 4.55 7.80 10.84
CA ALA A 183 3.50 8.67 11.38
C ALA A 183 2.11 8.30 10.82
N GLY A 184 2.00 8.06 9.51
CA GLY A 184 0.76 7.61 8.88
C GLY A 184 0.27 6.27 9.44
N TYR A 185 1.17 5.30 9.60
CA TYR A 185 0.84 4.01 10.23
C TYR A 185 0.39 4.19 11.69
N ALA A 186 1.09 5.00 12.47
CA ALA A 186 0.74 5.29 13.86
C ALA A 186 -0.64 5.94 13.98
N LEU A 187 -0.96 6.90 13.11
CA LEU A 187 -2.27 7.56 13.08
C LEU A 187 -3.40 6.58 12.74
N ILE A 188 -3.20 5.68 11.76
CA ILE A 188 -4.19 4.66 11.41
C ILE A 188 -4.40 3.69 12.57
N VAL A 189 -3.32 3.23 13.21
CA VAL A 189 -3.41 2.36 14.39
C VAL A 189 -4.17 3.06 15.53
N LEU A 190 -3.87 4.33 15.81
CA LEU A 190 -4.58 5.12 16.80
C LEU A 190 -6.06 5.27 16.46
N ALA A 191 -6.38 5.50 15.18
CA ALA A 191 -7.75 5.59 14.69
C ALA A 191 -8.51 4.26 14.85
N ILE A 192 -7.86 3.12 14.62
CA ILE A 192 -8.44 1.79 14.86
C ILE A 192 -8.72 1.59 16.35
N LEU A 193 -7.76 1.93 17.23
CA LEU A 193 -7.89 1.75 18.67
C LEU A 193 -8.97 2.64 19.28
N THR A 194 -9.05 3.91 18.86
CA THR A 194 -10.11 4.84 19.30
C THR A 194 -11.48 4.36 18.84
N ARG A 195 -11.60 3.90 17.58
CA ARG A 195 -12.84 3.32 17.05
C ARG A 195 -13.26 2.02 17.75
N ALA A 196 -12.30 1.19 18.16
CA ALA A 196 -12.56 -0.02 18.94
C ALA A 196 -13.04 0.29 20.37
N ARG A 197 -12.60 1.42 20.96
CA ARG A 197 -13.00 1.88 22.30
C ARG A 197 -14.35 2.59 22.32
N GLY A 198 -14.64 3.44 21.33
CA GLY A 198 -15.83 4.30 21.31
C GLY A 198 -17.13 3.60 20.86
N ALA A 199 -17.06 2.35 20.43
CA ALA A 199 -18.24 1.64 19.96
C ALA A 199 -18.88 0.87 21.13
N VAL A 200 -20.01 1.43 21.59
CA VAL A 200 -20.94 0.92 22.59
C VAL A 200 -21.17 -0.60 22.43
N PRO A 201 -21.18 -1.39 23.52
CA PRO A 201 -21.50 -2.81 23.46
C PRO A 201 -22.87 -3.01 22.79
N MET A 202 -22.96 -3.90 21.80
CA MET A 202 -24.23 -4.29 21.22
C MET A 202 -25.12 -4.81 22.34
N ALA A 203 -26.26 -4.16 22.56
CA ALA A 203 -27.33 -4.70 23.40
C ALA A 203 -27.66 -6.12 22.91
N ALA A 204 -27.71 -7.06 23.84
CA ALA A 204 -28.11 -8.43 23.58
C ALA A 204 -29.48 -8.44 22.87
N PRO A 205 -29.74 -9.39 21.94
CA PRO A 205 -31.07 -9.52 21.37
C PRO A 205 -32.06 -9.77 22.50
N ALA A 206 -33.08 -8.92 22.60
CA ALA A 206 -34.20 -9.14 23.50
C ALA A 206 -34.84 -10.48 23.11
N ALA A 207 -34.80 -11.43 24.03
CA ALA A 207 -35.58 -12.66 23.91
C ALA A 207 -37.06 -12.28 23.93
N ALA A 208 -37.78 -12.68 22.89
CA ALA A 208 -39.24 -12.70 22.82
C ALA A 208 -39.68 -14.16 22.79
#